data_AF-A0A838WQK4-F1
#
_entry.id   AF-A0A838WQK4-F1
#
_cell.length_a   1.000
_cell.length_b   1.000
_cell.length_c   1.000
_cell.angle_alpha   90.00
_cell.angle_beta   90.00
_cell.angle_gamma   90.00
#
_symmetry.space_group_name_H-M   'P 1'
#
loop_
_entity.id
_entity.type
_entity.pdbx_description
1 polymer ?
#
loop_
_entity_poly.entity_id
_entity_poly.type
_entity_poly.pdbx_seq_one_letter_code
_entity_poly.pdbx_strand_id
1 'polypeptide(L)'
;GLYVGEEDENPTKVMTKEKVITDKQTLLASPPDILLTNYKMLDYLLIQPNSQSLWQNNQPNTLRYLVVDEFHTFDGAQGTDLACLLRRLKYRLQVPENFLTCVGTSATLGVGSNAKGSGNILRYAETIFQECFDDQALIEEKRIPDMEFLAGSLLNVIPIPTQDYKKVLSAENYPFPADYIRAQAELWLQRSGEYGISEPGADLGEEWCLELGRDLKTLPIVHNLVRILSKKSYTYDEIIEQIGRRLHFPNNNSPENRYFNFLLLDSIFSLMAVARSQDVANR
;
A
#
# COMPACT_ATOMS: atom_id res chain seq x y z
N GLY A 1 -0.75 0.61 -20.79
CA GLY A 1 -0.32 -0.72 -21.25
C GLY A 1 0.78 -1.23 -20.35
N LEU A 2 0.83 -2.53 -20.10
CA LEU A 2 1.82 -3.17 -19.25
C LEU A 2 2.77 -4.00 -20.13
N TYR A 3 4.05 -3.63 -20.12
CA TYR A 3 5.11 -4.32 -20.85
C TYR A 3 6.14 -4.87 -19.85
N VAL A 4 5.97 -6.14 -19.48
CA VAL A 4 6.85 -6.83 -18.53
C VAL A 4 7.43 -8.10 -19.16
N GLY A 5 8.44 -8.69 -18.51
CA GLY A 5 9.16 -9.85 -19.05
C GLY A 5 8.25 -11.07 -19.20
N GLU A 6 7.42 -11.33 -18.19
CA GLU A 6 6.46 -12.44 -18.18
C GLU A 6 5.36 -12.25 -19.24
N GLU A 7 4.98 -13.33 -19.88
CA GLU A 7 3.83 -13.35 -20.79
C GLU A 7 2.56 -13.61 -20.00
N ASP A 8 1.55 -12.77 -20.21
CA ASP A 8 0.21 -12.96 -19.64
C ASP A 8 -0.44 -14.19 -20.30
N GLU A 9 -0.96 -15.13 -19.51
CA GLU A 9 -1.64 -16.33 -20.01
C GLU A 9 -2.82 -16.00 -20.92
N ASN A 10 -3.48 -14.86 -20.68
CA ASN A 10 -4.61 -14.37 -21.48
C ASN A 10 -4.37 -12.90 -21.89
N PRO A 11 -3.51 -12.65 -22.89
CA PRO A 11 -3.09 -11.30 -23.24
C PRO A 11 -4.28 -10.50 -23.76
N THR A 12 -4.44 -9.28 -23.22
CA THR A 12 -5.55 -8.41 -23.57
C THR A 12 -5.07 -7.32 -24.52
N LYS A 13 -5.76 -7.17 -25.65
CA LYS A 13 -5.42 -6.20 -26.70
C LYS A 13 -6.07 -4.83 -26.49
N VAL A 14 -7.12 -4.76 -25.68
CA VAL A 14 -7.91 -3.54 -25.43
C VAL A 14 -8.03 -3.34 -23.92
N MET A 15 -8.00 -2.09 -23.46
CA MET A 15 -8.21 -1.78 -22.05
C MET A 15 -9.67 -2.06 -21.65
N THR A 16 -9.88 -2.78 -20.56
CA THR A 16 -11.19 -2.99 -19.92
C THR A 16 -11.20 -2.35 -18.53
N LYS A 17 -12.35 -2.37 -17.85
CA LYS A 17 -12.46 -1.84 -16.48
C LYS A 17 -11.60 -2.63 -15.48
N GLU A 18 -11.37 -3.91 -15.76
CA GLU A 18 -10.67 -4.85 -14.88
C GLU A 18 -9.25 -5.18 -15.35
N LYS A 19 -8.88 -4.85 -16.60
CA LYS A 19 -7.59 -5.29 -17.17
C LYS A 19 -6.98 -4.27 -18.13
N VAL A 20 -5.66 -4.09 -18.01
CA VAL A 20 -4.86 -3.25 -18.91
C VAL A 20 -4.42 -4.03 -20.16
N ILE A 21 -3.99 -3.31 -21.20
CA ILE A 21 -3.42 -3.93 -22.41
C ILE A 21 -2.09 -4.62 -22.04
N THR A 22 -2.01 -5.93 -22.25
CA THR A 22 -0.84 -6.79 -21.97
C THR A 22 -0.29 -7.47 -23.22
N ASP A 23 -0.99 -7.40 -24.35
CA ASP A 23 -0.51 -7.95 -25.63
C ASP A 23 0.66 -7.12 -26.19
N LYS A 24 1.87 -7.69 -26.16
CA LYS A 24 3.11 -7.01 -26.56
C LYS A 24 3.09 -6.52 -28.01
N GLN A 25 2.52 -7.29 -28.94
CA GLN A 25 2.43 -6.88 -30.34
C GLN A 25 1.53 -5.65 -30.51
N THR A 26 0.39 -5.63 -29.82
CA THR A 26 -0.52 -4.48 -29.82
C THR A 26 0.15 -3.25 -29.21
N LEU A 27 0.87 -3.38 -28.09
CA LEU A 27 1.62 -2.27 -27.48
C LEU A 27 2.70 -1.69 -28.41
N LEU A 28 3.36 -2.53 -29.22
CA LEU A 28 4.39 -2.09 -30.17
C LEU A 28 3.79 -1.46 -31.44
N ALA A 29 2.63 -1.93 -31.89
CA ALA A 29 1.94 -1.42 -33.07
C ALA A 29 1.13 -0.15 -32.78
N SER A 30 0.56 -0.06 -31.59
CA SER A 30 -0.22 1.07 -31.09
C SER A 30 0.24 1.40 -29.66
N PRO A 31 1.29 2.24 -29.53
CA PRO A 31 1.85 2.62 -28.23
C PRO A 31 0.79 3.21 -27.30
N PRO A 32 0.70 2.78 -26.02
CA PRO A 32 -0.25 3.34 -25.07
C PRO A 32 0.19 4.72 -24.57
N ASP A 33 -0.76 5.54 -24.11
CA ASP A 33 -0.45 6.84 -23.49
C ASP A 33 0.37 6.70 -22.20
N ILE A 34 0.11 5.64 -21.43
CA ILE A 34 0.86 5.28 -20.22
C ILE A 34 1.46 3.89 -20.43
N LEU A 35 2.79 3.81 -20.38
CA LEU A 35 3.53 2.56 -20.45
C LEU A 35 4.08 2.20 -19.07
N LEU A 36 3.62 1.08 -18.53
CA LEU A 36 4.15 0.49 -17.30
C LEU A 36 5.15 -0.59 -17.69
N THR A 37 6.39 -0.45 -17.25
CA THR A 37 7.48 -1.37 -17.57
C THR A 37 8.48 -1.38 -16.43
N ASN A 38 9.25 -2.46 -16.30
CA ASN A 38 10.44 -2.45 -15.45
C ASN A 38 11.66 -1.92 -16.23
N TYR A 39 12.73 -1.57 -15.51
CA TYR A 39 13.93 -0.97 -16.10
C TYR A 39 14.63 -1.90 -17.11
N LYS A 40 14.62 -3.22 -16.86
CA LYS A 40 15.22 -4.21 -17.79
C LYS A 40 14.47 -4.23 -19.12
N MET A 41 13.14 -4.26 -19.06
CA MET A 41 12.31 -4.25 -20.27
C MET A 41 12.40 -2.93 -21.01
N LEU A 42 12.54 -1.81 -20.30
CA LEU A 42 12.81 -0.52 -20.94
C LEU A 42 14.13 -0.52 -21.71
N ASP A 43 15.20 -1.10 -21.13
CA ASP A 43 16.49 -1.27 -21.81
C ASP A 43 16.34 -2.11 -23.09
N TYR A 44 15.61 -3.23 -23.01
CA TYR A 44 15.30 -4.04 -24.19
C TYR A 44 14.51 -3.26 -25.25
N LEU A 45 13.49 -2.48 -24.85
CA LEU A 45 12.67 -1.69 -25.77
C LEU A 45 13.50 -0.64 -26.53
N LEU A 46 14.57 -0.11 -25.92
CA LEU A 46 15.47 0.86 -26.55
C LEU A 46 16.43 0.21 -27.57
N ILE A 47 16.83 -1.05 -27.36
CA ILE A 47 17.89 -1.71 -28.14
C ILE A 47 17.32 -2.62 -29.24
N GLN A 48 16.21 -3.31 -28.99
CA GLN A 48 15.74 -4.34 -29.90
C GLN A 48 15.22 -3.75 -31.23
N PRO A 49 15.52 -4.38 -32.39
CA PRO A 49 14.98 -3.94 -33.68
C PRO A 49 13.45 -4.03 -33.76
N ASN A 50 12.87 -5.06 -33.14
CA ASN A 50 11.43 -5.30 -33.20
C ASN A 50 10.62 -4.28 -32.38
N SER A 51 11.23 -3.62 -31.39
CA SER A 51 10.58 -2.59 -30.58
C SER A 51 10.70 -1.18 -31.16
N GLN A 52 11.35 -1.02 -32.31
CA GLN A 52 11.54 0.31 -32.92
C GLN A 52 10.21 0.97 -33.29
N SER A 53 9.17 0.19 -33.61
CA SER A 53 7.83 0.72 -33.93
C SER A 53 7.21 1.51 -32.79
N LEU A 54 7.54 1.17 -31.54
CA LEU A 54 7.06 1.88 -30.35
C LEU A 54 7.43 3.37 -30.39
N TRP A 55 8.58 3.69 -31.00
CA TRP A 55 9.19 5.03 -30.94
C TRP A 55 9.02 5.82 -32.24
N GLN A 56 8.46 5.23 -33.31
CA GLN A 56 8.47 5.81 -34.67
C GLN A 56 7.76 7.17 -34.77
N ASN A 57 6.70 7.37 -33.99
CA ASN A 57 5.89 8.58 -34.04
C ASN A 57 6.25 9.59 -32.95
N ASN A 58 7.28 9.31 -32.15
CA ASN A 58 7.65 10.18 -31.04
C ASN A 58 8.24 11.49 -31.55
N GLN A 59 7.71 12.56 -31.02
CA GLN A 59 8.24 13.92 -31.10
C GLN A 59 9.01 14.26 -29.81
N PRO A 60 9.92 15.24 -29.83
CA PRO A 60 10.67 15.71 -28.66
C PRO A 60 9.82 15.96 -27.40
N ASN A 61 8.56 16.36 -27.56
CA ASN A 61 7.63 16.69 -26.48
C ASN A 61 6.64 15.56 -26.12
N THR A 62 6.86 14.34 -26.62
CA THR A 62 5.93 13.20 -26.42
C THR A 62 6.01 12.66 -25.00
N LEU A 63 7.23 12.44 -24.50
CA LEU A 63 7.43 12.00 -23.12
C LEU A 63 7.40 13.19 -22.18
N ARG A 64 6.33 13.30 -21.38
CA ARG A 64 6.12 14.40 -20.43
C ARG A 64 6.32 14.00 -18.98
N TYR A 65 6.09 12.74 -18.66
CA TYR A 65 6.20 12.21 -17.30
C TYR A 65 7.08 10.97 -17.28
N LEU A 66 7.90 10.86 -16.24
CA LEU A 66 8.68 9.68 -15.94
C LEU A 66 8.56 9.38 -14.46
N VAL A 67 7.93 8.24 -14.14
CA VAL A 67 7.73 7.79 -12.76
C VAL A 67 8.65 6.62 -12.50
N VAL A 68 9.47 6.71 -11.47
CA VAL A 68 10.30 5.61 -10.96
C VAL A 68 9.79 5.24 -9.59
N ASP A 69 9.24 4.05 -9.49
CA ASP A 69 8.81 3.50 -8.21
C ASP A 69 9.99 2.89 -7.45
N GLU A 70 9.88 2.86 -6.12
CA GLU A 70 10.89 2.33 -5.20
C GLU A 70 12.29 2.87 -5.45
N PHE A 71 12.40 4.19 -5.56
CA PHE A 71 13.62 4.92 -5.85
C PHE A 71 14.78 4.56 -4.90
N HIS A 72 14.48 4.11 -3.67
CA HIS A 72 15.47 3.64 -2.71
C HIS A 72 16.21 2.37 -3.12
N THR A 73 15.64 1.56 -4.02
CA THR A 73 16.24 0.29 -4.46
C THR A 73 17.39 0.51 -5.44
N PHE A 74 17.49 1.70 -6.04
CA PHE A 74 18.48 2.02 -7.07
C PHE A 74 19.74 2.69 -6.49
N ASP A 75 20.33 2.15 -5.42
CA ASP A 75 21.58 2.69 -4.89
C ASP A 75 22.83 2.10 -5.58
N GLY A 76 23.98 2.76 -5.38
CA GLY A 76 25.28 2.32 -5.90
C GLY A 76 25.30 2.00 -7.41
N ALA A 77 25.57 0.75 -7.73
CA ALA A 77 25.70 0.28 -9.12
C ALA A 77 24.36 0.31 -9.88
N GLN A 78 23.25 -0.08 -9.23
CA GLN A 78 21.94 -0.11 -9.87
C GLN A 78 21.44 1.29 -10.21
N GLY A 79 21.71 2.27 -9.34
CA GLY A 79 21.44 3.69 -9.63
C GLY A 79 22.20 4.22 -10.83
N THR A 80 23.47 3.83 -10.95
CA THR A 80 24.28 4.22 -12.12
C THR A 80 23.69 3.65 -13.41
N ASP A 81 23.28 2.38 -13.40
CA ASP A 81 22.65 1.74 -14.56
C ASP A 81 21.32 2.41 -14.93
N LEU A 82 20.47 2.69 -13.93
CA LEU A 82 19.22 3.41 -14.14
C LEU A 82 19.47 4.81 -14.73
N ALA A 83 20.41 5.57 -14.17
CA ALA A 83 20.71 6.90 -14.66
C ALA A 83 21.22 6.87 -16.12
N CYS A 84 22.05 5.89 -16.47
CA CYS A 84 22.50 5.68 -17.85
C CYS A 84 21.34 5.25 -18.78
N LEU A 85 20.42 4.43 -18.31
CA LEU A 85 19.20 4.06 -19.04
C LEU A 85 18.32 5.27 -19.32
N LEU A 86 18.06 6.12 -18.32
CA LEU A 86 17.25 7.33 -18.48
C LEU A 86 17.89 8.34 -19.45
N ARG A 87 19.21 8.51 -19.40
CA ARG A 87 19.95 9.32 -20.38
C ARG A 87 19.77 8.81 -21.81
N ARG A 88 19.87 7.48 -22.01
CA ARG A 88 19.64 6.86 -23.32
C ARG A 88 18.20 7.04 -23.79
N LEU A 89 17.22 6.91 -22.89
CA LEU A 89 15.81 7.17 -23.19
C LEU A 89 15.61 8.61 -23.67
N LYS A 90 16.07 9.59 -22.88
CA LYS A 90 15.96 11.02 -23.23
C LYS A 90 16.62 11.34 -24.56
N TYR A 91 17.83 10.83 -24.79
CA TYR A 91 18.54 11.01 -26.04
C TYR A 91 17.79 10.39 -27.23
N ARG A 92 17.28 9.16 -27.08
CA ARG A 92 16.52 8.45 -28.13
C ARG A 92 15.26 9.22 -28.51
N LEU A 93 14.58 9.78 -27.51
CA LEU A 93 13.32 10.51 -27.66
C LEU A 93 13.51 12.00 -27.94
N GLN A 94 14.76 12.49 -27.98
CA GLN A 94 15.10 13.90 -28.17
C GLN A 94 14.39 14.82 -27.17
N VAL A 95 14.22 14.36 -25.92
CA VAL A 95 13.56 15.13 -24.87
C VAL A 95 14.37 16.40 -24.59
N PRO A 96 13.76 17.60 -24.63
CA PRO A 96 14.45 18.84 -24.28
C PRO A 96 14.92 18.83 -22.83
N GLU A 97 15.99 19.56 -22.54
CA GLU A 97 16.45 19.76 -21.16
C GLU A 97 15.37 20.44 -20.31
N ASN A 98 15.20 20.05 -19.05
CA ASN A 98 14.25 20.66 -18.11
C ASN A 98 12.79 20.61 -18.56
N PHE A 99 12.43 19.62 -19.38
CA PHE A 99 11.07 19.43 -19.88
C PHE A 99 10.29 18.31 -19.15
N LEU A 100 11.00 17.27 -18.70
CA LEU A 100 10.37 16.06 -18.18
C LEU A 100 9.94 16.26 -16.72
N THR A 101 8.68 15.96 -16.41
CA THR A 101 8.22 15.89 -15.02
C THR A 101 8.58 14.51 -14.45
N CYS A 102 9.62 14.47 -13.63
CA CYS A 102 10.10 13.25 -12.99
C CYS A 102 9.47 13.08 -11.61
N VAL A 103 9.02 11.86 -11.31
CA VAL A 103 8.47 11.49 -10.01
C VAL A 103 9.22 10.26 -9.51
N GLY A 104 9.79 10.34 -8.31
CA GLY A 104 10.41 9.21 -7.61
C GLY A 104 9.67 8.94 -6.31
N THR A 105 9.16 7.73 -6.12
CA THR A 105 8.52 7.32 -4.86
C THR A 105 9.50 6.47 -4.05
N SER A 106 9.50 6.64 -2.72
CA SER A 106 10.42 5.90 -1.85
C SER A 106 9.88 5.82 -0.43
N ALA A 107 9.92 4.61 0.15
CA ALA A 107 9.52 4.38 1.54
C ALA A 107 10.63 4.70 2.56
N THR A 108 11.90 4.77 2.15
CA THR A 108 13.04 4.76 3.10
C THR A 108 14.10 5.83 2.85
N LEU A 109 14.08 6.51 1.70
CA LEU A 109 14.98 7.63 1.43
C LEU A 109 14.54 8.83 2.26
N GLY A 110 15.12 9.01 3.45
CA GLY A 110 14.85 10.15 4.34
C GLY A 110 14.52 9.80 5.78
N VAL A 111 14.25 8.51 6.09
CA VAL A 111 13.95 8.06 7.46
C VAL A 111 15.23 8.04 8.29
N GLY A 112 15.63 9.21 8.83
CA GLY A 112 16.71 9.34 9.82
C GLY A 112 17.76 10.43 9.56
N SER A 113 17.66 11.19 8.47
CA SER A 113 18.62 12.25 8.18
C SER A 113 18.01 13.64 8.48
N ASN A 114 18.44 14.22 9.61
CA ASN A 114 18.29 15.65 9.93
C ASN A 114 18.43 16.53 8.67
N ALA A 115 17.75 17.68 8.60
CA ALA A 115 17.68 18.73 7.55
C ALA A 115 18.78 18.84 6.46
N LYS A 116 19.97 18.29 6.65
CA LYS A 116 20.99 17.99 5.61
C LYS A 116 20.67 16.77 4.73
N GLY A 117 19.68 15.95 5.10
CA GLY A 117 19.24 14.76 4.36
C GLY A 117 18.45 15.07 3.10
N SER A 118 17.54 16.04 3.16
CA SER A 118 16.65 16.45 2.07
C SER A 118 17.42 16.92 0.85
N GLY A 119 18.45 17.75 1.03
CA GLY A 119 19.32 18.19 -0.06
C GLY A 119 20.16 17.07 -0.70
N ASN A 120 20.42 15.99 0.03
CA ASN A 120 21.11 14.82 -0.54
C ASN A 120 20.16 14.01 -1.44
N ILE A 121 18.90 13.85 -1.02
CA ILE A 121 17.87 13.15 -1.80
C ILE A 121 17.58 13.90 -3.10
N LEU A 122 17.36 15.21 -3.03
CA LEU A 122 17.13 16.03 -4.23
C LEU A 122 18.31 15.96 -5.19
N ARG A 123 19.54 16.14 -4.70
CA ARG A 123 20.75 16.03 -5.54
C ARG A 123 20.92 14.65 -6.16
N TYR A 124 20.59 13.59 -5.42
CA TYR A 124 20.59 12.24 -5.93
C TYR A 124 19.54 12.07 -7.03
N ALA A 125 18.31 12.57 -6.83
CA ALA A 125 17.26 12.60 -7.84
C ALA A 125 17.68 13.38 -9.10
N GLU A 126 18.26 14.57 -8.95
CA GLU A 126 18.82 15.35 -10.07
C GLU A 126 19.89 14.57 -10.83
N THR A 127 20.72 13.79 -10.13
CA THR A 127 21.77 12.97 -10.77
C THR A 127 21.19 11.80 -11.56
N ILE A 128 20.16 11.13 -11.04
CA ILE A 128 19.52 9.99 -11.71
C ILE A 128 18.66 10.46 -12.88
N PHE A 129 17.77 11.42 -12.61
CA PHE A 129 16.81 11.90 -13.59
C PHE A 129 17.42 12.87 -14.59
N GLN A 130 18.51 13.57 -14.26
CA GLN A 130 19.05 14.67 -15.06
C GLN A 130 17.98 15.73 -15.37
N GLU A 131 17.26 16.14 -14.33
CA GLU A 131 16.29 17.25 -14.32
C GLU A 131 16.48 18.04 -13.02
N CYS A 132 16.15 19.33 -13.02
CA CYS A 132 16.20 20.16 -11.81
C CYS A 132 15.01 19.88 -10.88
N PHE A 133 15.26 19.90 -9.57
CA PHE A 133 14.20 19.84 -8.55
C PHE A 133 14.35 21.04 -7.61
N ASP A 134 13.23 21.65 -7.23
CA ASP A 134 13.22 22.71 -6.22
C ASP A 134 13.10 22.14 -4.80
N ASP A 135 13.24 23.00 -3.80
CA ASP A 135 13.14 22.61 -2.39
C ASP A 135 11.74 22.13 -1.97
N GLN A 136 10.71 22.35 -2.80
CA GLN A 136 9.34 21.91 -2.56
C GLN A 136 9.03 20.57 -3.26
N ALA A 137 9.94 20.05 -4.08
CA ALA A 137 9.77 18.80 -4.78
C ALA A 137 9.88 17.56 -3.87
N LEU A 138 10.50 17.70 -2.70
CA LEU A 138 10.54 16.64 -1.70
C LEU A 138 9.25 16.66 -0.88
N ILE A 139 8.37 15.70 -1.17
CA ILE A 139 7.14 15.46 -0.41
C ILE A 139 7.40 14.32 0.56
N GLU A 140 7.38 14.61 1.85
CA GLU A 140 7.56 13.62 2.92
C GLU A 140 6.23 13.28 3.59
N GLU A 141 6.09 12.05 4.07
CA GLU A 141 4.98 11.69 4.93
C GLU A 141 5.32 11.95 6.41
N LYS A 142 4.33 12.42 7.17
CA LYS A 142 4.46 12.54 8.62
C LYS A 142 3.96 11.27 9.28
N ARG A 143 4.88 10.44 9.75
CA ARG A 143 4.53 9.30 10.60
C ARG A 143 4.02 9.79 11.96
N ILE A 144 2.79 9.43 12.31
CA ILE A 144 2.22 9.67 13.65
C ILE A 144 2.71 8.54 14.58
N PRO A 145 3.43 8.85 15.67
CA PRO A 145 3.82 7.85 16.66
C PRO A 145 2.60 7.19 17.31
N ASP A 146 2.75 5.94 17.76
CA ASP A 146 1.68 5.18 18.43
C ASP A 146 1.07 5.92 19.62
N MET A 147 1.89 6.61 20.42
CA MET A 147 1.43 7.41 21.56
C MET A 147 0.56 8.60 21.14
N GLU A 148 0.91 9.29 20.04
CA GLU A 148 0.11 10.40 19.51
C GLU A 148 -1.17 9.89 18.86
N PHE A 149 -1.10 8.78 18.11
CA PHE A 149 -2.26 8.18 17.45
C PHE A 149 -3.35 7.74 18.43
N LEU A 150 -2.96 7.24 19.59
CA LEU A 150 -3.84 6.76 20.67
C LEU A 150 -4.11 7.83 21.74
N ALA A 151 -3.53 9.03 21.62
CA ALA A 151 -3.71 10.09 22.60
C ALA A 151 -5.18 10.47 22.77
N GLY A 152 -5.60 10.75 24.00
CA GLY A 152 -6.97 11.19 24.33
C GLY A 152 -8.04 10.09 24.29
N SER A 153 -7.71 8.86 23.87
CA SER A 153 -8.64 7.74 23.88
C SER A 153 -8.64 7.07 25.26
N LEU A 154 -9.74 7.21 26.01
CA LEU A 154 -9.92 6.52 27.29
C LEU A 154 -10.16 5.02 27.03
N LEU A 155 -9.45 4.17 27.77
CA LEU A 155 -9.58 2.73 27.62
C LEU A 155 -10.94 2.25 28.10
N ASN A 156 -11.65 1.54 27.23
CA ASN A 156 -12.85 0.81 27.56
C ASN A 156 -12.49 -0.68 27.70
N VAL A 157 -12.40 -1.17 28.94
CA VAL A 157 -11.97 -2.54 29.22
C VAL A 157 -13.14 -3.50 29.02
N ILE A 158 -13.29 -3.97 27.79
CA ILE A 158 -14.27 -4.97 27.38
C ILE A 158 -13.63 -6.36 27.43
N PRO A 159 -14.32 -7.41 27.93
CA PRO A 159 -13.80 -8.77 27.89
C PRO A 159 -13.65 -9.26 26.45
N ILE A 160 -12.59 -10.04 26.22
CA ILE A 160 -12.28 -10.59 24.90
C ILE A 160 -13.26 -11.73 24.58
N PRO A 161 -13.69 -11.87 23.31
CA PRO A 161 -14.56 -12.98 22.91
C PRO A 161 -13.97 -14.33 23.32
N THR A 162 -14.81 -15.17 23.94
CA THR A 162 -14.49 -16.55 24.33
C THR A 162 -14.75 -17.52 23.18
N GLN A 163 -14.42 -18.80 23.38
CA GLN A 163 -14.60 -19.85 22.38
C GLN A 163 -16.05 -20.03 21.92
N ASP A 164 -17.03 -19.61 22.73
CA ASP A 164 -18.46 -19.66 22.39
C ASP A 164 -18.78 -18.83 21.12
N TYR A 165 -17.98 -17.81 20.83
CA TYR A 165 -18.13 -16.94 19.67
C TYR A 165 -17.42 -17.44 18.41
N LYS A 166 -16.86 -18.66 18.42
CA LYS A 166 -16.14 -19.23 17.27
C LYS A 166 -16.95 -19.18 15.96
N LYS A 167 -18.27 -19.36 16.04
CA LYS A 167 -19.15 -19.25 14.86
C LYS A 167 -19.22 -17.81 14.34
N VAL A 168 -19.34 -16.82 15.22
CA VAL A 168 -19.41 -15.39 14.86
C VAL A 168 -18.06 -14.90 14.33
N LEU A 169 -16.95 -15.40 14.86
CA LEU A 169 -15.60 -15.01 14.45
C LEU A 169 -15.18 -15.60 13.09
N SER A 170 -15.87 -16.61 12.57
CA SER A 170 -15.51 -17.21 11.27
C SER A 170 -16.15 -16.44 10.12
N ALA A 171 -15.32 -15.81 9.30
CA ALA A 171 -15.76 -15.05 8.11
C ALA A 171 -16.54 -15.91 7.10
N GLU A 172 -16.28 -17.22 7.03
CA GLU A 172 -16.96 -18.17 6.14
C GLU A 172 -18.47 -18.28 6.41
N ASN A 173 -18.91 -17.89 7.61
CA ASN A 173 -20.33 -17.92 7.99
C ASN A 173 -21.11 -16.71 7.47
N TYR A 174 -20.47 -15.79 6.74
CA TYR A 174 -21.08 -14.56 6.24
C TYR A 174 -21.03 -14.53 4.71
N PRO A 175 -22.17 -14.27 4.04
CA PRO A 175 -22.22 -14.20 2.58
C PRO A 175 -21.55 -12.93 2.04
N PHE A 176 -21.52 -11.86 2.82
CA PHE A 176 -20.95 -10.57 2.43
C PHE A 176 -19.92 -10.08 3.46
N PRO A 177 -18.78 -9.53 3.02
CA PRO A 177 -17.76 -8.99 3.93
C PRO A 177 -18.28 -7.91 4.89
N ALA A 178 -19.18 -7.03 4.41
CA ALA A 178 -19.75 -5.98 5.24
C ALA A 178 -20.54 -6.54 6.45
N ASP A 179 -21.24 -7.66 6.27
CA ASP A 179 -22.02 -8.29 7.34
C ASP A 179 -21.10 -8.92 8.40
N TYR A 180 -19.99 -9.53 7.96
CA TYR A 180 -18.95 -10.01 8.86
C TYR A 180 -18.37 -8.86 9.71
N ILE A 181 -18.03 -7.74 9.07
CA ILE A 181 -17.49 -6.54 9.73
C ILE A 181 -18.45 -5.98 10.79
N ARG A 182 -19.75 -5.86 10.47
CA ARG A 182 -20.76 -5.41 11.45
C ARG A 182 -20.85 -6.36 12.64
N ALA A 183 -20.88 -7.68 12.39
CA ALA A 183 -20.93 -8.67 13.46
C ALA A 183 -19.68 -8.63 14.36
N GLN A 184 -18.49 -8.39 13.78
CA GLN A 184 -17.27 -8.21 14.57
C GLN A 184 -17.32 -6.93 15.39
N ALA A 185 -17.84 -5.83 14.85
CA ALA A 185 -17.95 -4.55 15.57
C ALA A 185 -18.88 -4.71 16.78
N GLU A 186 -20.04 -5.34 16.61
CA GLU A 186 -20.96 -5.65 17.72
C GLU A 186 -20.30 -6.54 18.77
N LEU A 187 -19.55 -7.56 18.34
CA LEU A 187 -18.88 -8.50 19.23
C LEU A 187 -17.81 -7.81 20.10
N TRP A 188 -16.95 -6.99 19.51
CA TRP A 188 -15.84 -6.35 20.22
C TRP A 188 -16.24 -5.11 21.01
N LEU A 189 -17.28 -4.40 20.57
CA LEU A 189 -17.73 -3.15 21.21
C LEU A 189 -18.92 -3.36 22.15
N GLN A 190 -19.51 -4.57 22.16
CA GLN A 190 -20.70 -4.94 22.95
C GLN A 190 -21.90 -4.00 22.76
N ARG A 191 -22.02 -3.42 21.57
CA ARG A 191 -23.09 -2.49 21.17
C ARG A 191 -24.08 -3.19 20.25
N SER A 192 -24.79 -4.18 20.80
CA SER A 192 -25.79 -4.92 20.04
C SER A 192 -26.90 -3.98 19.52
N GLY A 193 -27.11 -3.95 18.20
CA GLY A 193 -28.20 -3.20 17.59
C GLY A 193 -27.91 -1.71 17.32
N GLU A 194 -26.77 -1.15 17.75
CA GLU A 194 -26.35 0.21 17.37
C GLU A 194 -25.69 0.24 15.98
N TYR A 195 -25.09 -0.87 15.54
CA TYR A 195 -24.49 -1.00 14.19
C TYR A 195 -25.45 -1.50 13.10
N GLY A 196 -26.74 -1.59 13.43
CA GLY A 196 -27.87 -1.60 12.50
C GLY A 196 -28.04 -2.86 11.64
N ILE A 197 -29.27 -3.39 11.65
CA ILE A 197 -29.75 -4.32 10.61
C ILE A 197 -29.84 -3.51 9.32
N SER A 198 -28.79 -3.57 8.50
CA SER A 198 -28.81 -3.08 7.12
C SER A 198 -29.28 -4.20 6.19
N GLU A 199 -29.67 -3.85 4.96
CA GLU A 199 -29.87 -4.88 3.94
C GLU A 199 -28.59 -5.73 3.79
N PRO A 200 -28.70 -7.05 3.57
CA PRO A 200 -27.53 -7.93 3.42
C PRO A 200 -26.56 -7.38 2.39
N GLY A 201 -25.29 -7.22 2.77
CA GLY A 201 -24.26 -6.71 1.88
C GLY A 201 -24.31 -5.20 1.59
N ALA A 202 -25.15 -4.43 2.31
CA ALA A 202 -25.11 -2.98 2.25
C ALA A 202 -23.71 -2.46 2.58
N ASP A 203 -23.30 -1.38 1.90
CA ASP A 203 -22.04 -0.71 2.17
C ASP A 203 -21.97 -0.19 3.61
N LEU A 204 -20.77 -0.14 4.18
CA LEU A 204 -20.55 0.23 5.57
C LEU A 204 -20.74 1.74 5.79
N GLY A 205 -20.55 2.57 4.76
CA GLY A 205 -20.75 4.01 4.83
C GLY A 205 -19.60 4.73 5.55
N GLU A 206 -19.26 5.93 5.07
CA GLU A 206 -18.07 6.67 5.54
C GLU A 206 -18.18 7.10 7.01
N GLU A 207 -19.34 7.62 7.42
CA GLU A 207 -19.58 8.09 8.79
C GLU A 207 -19.46 6.96 9.82
N TRP A 208 -20.00 5.79 9.50
CA TRP A 208 -19.88 4.58 10.32
C TRP A 208 -18.42 4.14 10.45
N CYS A 209 -17.64 4.17 9.36
CA CYS A 209 -16.23 3.79 9.40
C CYS A 209 -15.39 4.76 10.27
N LEU A 210 -15.76 6.05 10.29
CA LEU A 210 -15.14 7.05 11.17
C LEU A 210 -15.50 6.82 12.65
N GLU A 211 -16.75 6.47 12.94
CA GLU A 211 -17.19 6.13 14.29
C GLU A 211 -16.48 4.86 14.80
N LEU A 212 -16.46 3.80 13.98
CA LEU A 212 -15.73 2.57 14.27
C LEU A 212 -14.26 2.87 14.61
N GLY A 213 -13.59 3.72 13.84
CA GLY A 213 -12.21 4.10 14.10
C GLY A 213 -11.99 4.76 15.47
N ARG A 214 -12.93 5.60 15.92
CA ARG A 214 -12.89 6.21 17.26
C ARG A 214 -13.10 5.16 18.35
N ASP A 215 -14.07 4.27 18.17
CA ASP A 215 -14.39 3.24 19.16
C ASP A 215 -13.27 2.21 19.29
N LEU A 216 -12.67 1.76 18.18
CA LEU A 216 -11.54 0.82 18.21
C LEU A 216 -10.34 1.37 18.99
N LYS A 217 -10.08 2.69 18.93
CA LYS A 217 -9.02 3.31 19.74
C LYS A 217 -9.27 3.23 21.24
N THR A 218 -10.48 2.89 21.69
CA THR A 218 -10.77 2.66 23.13
C THR A 218 -10.39 1.26 23.58
N LEU A 219 -10.19 0.31 22.66
CA LEU A 219 -9.98 -1.10 23.00
C LEU A 219 -8.55 -1.40 23.45
N PRO A 220 -8.34 -2.08 24.60
CA PRO A 220 -7.01 -2.48 25.06
C PRO A 220 -6.24 -3.36 24.06
N ILE A 221 -6.93 -4.24 23.32
CA ILE A 221 -6.29 -5.07 22.30
C ILE A 221 -5.69 -4.22 21.18
N VAL A 222 -6.39 -3.18 20.73
CA VAL A 222 -5.93 -2.27 19.67
C VAL A 222 -4.70 -1.49 20.15
N HIS A 223 -4.70 -0.99 21.39
CA HIS A 223 -3.52 -0.34 21.98
C HIS A 223 -2.29 -1.25 22.01
N ASN A 224 -2.48 -2.52 22.39
CA ASN A 224 -1.37 -3.49 22.40
C ASN A 224 -0.89 -3.79 20.99
N LEU A 225 -1.79 -4.02 20.03
CA LEU A 225 -1.47 -4.28 18.63
C LEU A 225 -0.70 -3.12 17.99
N VAL A 226 -1.19 -1.89 18.11
CA VAL A 226 -0.53 -0.71 17.56
C VAL A 226 0.89 -0.55 18.13
N ARG A 227 1.07 -0.77 19.43
CA ARG A 227 2.38 -0.65 20.10
C ARG A 227 3.39 -1.73 19.71
N ILE A 228 2.95 -2.95 19.41
CA ILE A 228 3.86 -3.99 18.92
C ILE A 228 4.17 -3.77 17.44
N LEU A 229 3.14 -3.54 16.61
CA LEU A 229 3.25 -3.44 15.16
C LEU A 229 3.99 -2.17 14.71
N SER A 230 4.05 -1.14 15.56
CA SER A 230 4.85 0.06 15.30
C SER A 230 6.37 -0.21 15.24
N LYS A 231 6.85 -1.33 15.80
CA LYS A 231 8.27 -1.62 15.95
C LYS A 231 8.88 -2.40 14.78
N LYS A 232 8.18 -3.44 14.31
CA LYS A 232 8.59 -4.31 13.21
C LYS A 232 7.39 -5.11 12.69
N SER A 233 7.59 -5.83 11.59
CA SER A 233 6.63 -6.83 11.12
C SER A 233 6.68 -8.09 12.00
N TYR A 234 5.52 -8.69 12.23
CA TYR A 234 5.36 -9.92 13.01
C TYR A 234 4.47 -10.90 12.25
N THR A 235 4.74 -12.19 12.43
CA THR A 235 3.83 -13.27 12.07
C THR A 235 2.68 -13.38 13.07
N TYR A 236 1.58 -14.04 12.68
CA TYR A 236 0.43 -14.24 13.57
C TYR A 236 0.81 -14.94 14.89
N ASP A 237 1.65 -15.98 14.82
CA ASP A 237 2.09 -16.70 16.02
C ASP A 237 2.93 -15.80 16.95
N GLU A 238 3.81 -14.96 16.41
CA GLU A 238 4.58 -14.01 17.22
C GLU A 238 3.67 -12.97 17.89
N ILE A 239 2.62 -12.50 17.19
CA ILE A 239 1.63 -11.57 17.77
C ILE A 239 0.93 -12.25 18.94
N ILE A 240 0.44 -13.47 18.76
CA ILE A 240 -0.25 -14.25 19.80
C ILE A 240 0.67 -14.48 21.00
N GLU A 241 1.95 -14.75 20.78
CA GLU A 241 2.91 -14.93 21.88
C GLU A 241 3.10 -13.63 22.69
N GLN A 242 3.17 -12.48 22.01
CA GLN A 242 3.40 -11.17 22.63
C GLN A 242 2.19 -10.66 23.41
N ILE A 243 0.98 -10.76 22.84
CA ILE A 243 -0.23 -10.17 23.44
C ILE A 243 -1.08 -11.20 24.18
N GLY A 244 -1.03 -12.48 23.79
CA GLY A 244 -1.93 -13.51 24.28
C GLY A 244 -1.84 -13.72 25.78
N ARG A 245 -0.65 -13.61 26.39
CA ARG A 245 -0.51 -13.69 27.86
C ARG A 245 -1.16 -12.51 28.59
N ARG A 246 -1.05 -11.29 28.05
CA ARG A 246 -1.61 -10.07 28.68
C ARG A 246 -3.12 -10.00 28.51
N LEU A 247 -3.59 -10.50 27.39
CA LEU A 247 -4.99 -10.49 26.97
C LEU A 247 -5.73 -11.80 27.33
N HIS A 248 -5.07 -12.74 27.99
CA HIS A 248 -5.64 -14.03 28.42
C HIS A 248 -6.20 -14.88 27.26
N PHE A 249 -5.52 -14.87 26.11
CA PHE A 249 -5.85 -15.78 25.01
C PHE A 249 -5.66 -17.25 25.42
N PRO A 250 -6.47 -18.17 24.87
CA PRO A 250 -6.24 -19.60 25.01
C PRO A 250 -4.82 -20.02 24.65
N ASN A 251 -4.27 -21.02 25.36
CA ASN A 251 -2.91 -21.48 25.10
C ASN A 251 -2.76 -22.02 23.67
N ASN A 252 -1.62 -21.75 23.04
CA ASN A 252 -1.39 -22.13 21.65
C ASN A 252 -0.99 -23.62 21.46
N ASN A 253 -1.17 -24.45 22.50
CA ASN A 253 -0.70 -25.84 22.53
C ASN A 253 -1.65 -26.79 21.78
N SER A 254 -2.93 -26.45 21.73
CA SER A 254 -3.95 -27.19 21.00
C SER A 254 -4.16 -26.58 19.60
N PRO A 255 -4.26 -27.38 18.52
CA PRO A 255 -4.63 -26.90 17.19
C PRO A 255 -5.94 -26.09 17.19
N GLU A 256 -6.92 -26.48 18.02
CA GLU A 256 -8.20 -25.77 18.11
C GLU A 256 -8.06 -24.38 18.73
N ASN A 257 -7.25 -24.27 19.79
CA ASN A 257 -6.97 -22.99 20.43
C ASN A 257 -6.17 -22.06 19.52
N ARG A 258 -5.21 -22.62 18.77
CA ARG A 258 -4.45 -21.86 17.78
C ARG A 258 -5.34 -21.30 16.69
N TYR A 259 -6.21 -22.13 16.13
CA TYR A 259 -7.19 -21.71 15.14
C TYR A 259 -8.12 -20.62 15.69
N PHE A 260 -8.61 -20.77 16.93
CA PHE A 260 -9.43 -19.75 17.58
C PHE A 260 -8.68 -18.41 17.76
N ASN A 261 -7.41 -18.44 18.18
CA ASN A 261 -6.59 -17.24 18.31
C ASN A 261 -6.39 -16.53 16.96
N PHE A 262 -6.30 -17.29 15.87
CA PHE A 262 -6.21 -16.72 14.52
C PHE A 262 -7.51 -16.02 14.14
N LEU A 263 -8.66 -16.64 14.41
CA LEU A 263 -9.97 -16.01 14.20
C LEU A 263 -10.14 -14.71 15.00
N LEU A 264 -9.63 -14.64 16.24
CA LEU A 264 -9.62 -13.39 17.01
C LEU A 264 -8.80 -12.29 16.33
N LEU A 265 -7.62 -12.64 15.79
CA LEU A 265 -6.78 -11.69 15.07
C LEU A 265 -7.42 -11.25 13.74
N ASP A 266 -7.97 -12.19 12.98
CA ASP A 266 -8.65 -11.89 11.72
C ASP A 266 -9.84 -10.96 11.94
N SER A 267 -10.61 -11.20 13.01
CA SER A 267 -11.72 -10.34 13.42
C SER A 267 -11.27 -8.90 13.69
N ILE A 268 -10.26 -8.70 14.56
CA ILE A 268 -9.80 -7.34 14.89
C ILE A 268 -9.09 -6.66 13.72
N PHE A 269 -8.30 -7.38 12.92
CA PHE A 269 -7.64 -6.82 11.74
C PHE A 269 -8.63 -6.45 10.65
N SER A 270 -9.70 -7.21 10.49
CA SER A 270 -10.78 -6.85 9.55
C SER A 270 -11.45 -5.55 9.94
N LEU A 271 -11.71 -5.34 11.24
CA LEU A 271 -12.22 -4.07 11.77
C LEU A 271 -11.24 -2.91 11.53
N MET A 272 -9.95 -3.13 11.81
CA MET A 272 -8.91 -2.12 11.58
C MET A 272 -8.73 -1.75 10.11
N ALA A 273 -8.90 -2.70 9.19
CA ALA A 273 -8.77 -2.46 7.75
C ALA A 273 -9.86 -1.52 7.20
N VAL A 274 -11.07 -1.58 7.79
CA VAL A 274 -12.21 -0.77 7.35
C VAL A 274 -12.33 0.55 8.11
N ALA A 275 -11.89 0.59 9.37
CA ALA A 275 -11.91 1.80 10.18
C ALA A 275 -11.22 2.99 9.48
N ARG A 276 -11.76 4.19 9.73
CA ARG A 276 -11.22 5.46 9.22
C ARG A 276 -10.94 6.41 10.37
N SER A 277 -10.01 7.33 10.17
CA SER A 277 -9.67 8.38 11.13
C SER A 277 -9.85 9.73 10.46
N GLN A 278 -10.54 10.66 11.13
CA GLN A 278 -10.79 12.01 10.61
C GLN A 278 -9.53 12.88 10.59
N ASP A 279 -8.55 12.54 11.44
CA ASP A 279 -7.30 13.28 11.60
C ASP A 279 -6.19 12.77 10.69
N VAL A 280 -6.23 13.13 9.39
CA VAL A 280 -5.00 13.23 8.56
C VAL A 280 -5.10 14.35 7.48
N ALA A 281 -6.26 14.98 7.25
CA ALA A 281 -6.41 15.88 6.10
C ALA A 281 -6.04 17.36 6.34
N ASN A 282 -5.78 17.80 7.57
CA ASN A 282 -5.56 19.23 7.86
C ASN A 282 -4.48 19.47 8.93
N ARG A 283 -3.20 19.27 8.59
CA ARG A 283 -2.07 20.03 9.17
C ARG A 283 -0.91 20.10 8.21
#